data_AF-A0A948CD71-F1
#
_entry.id   AF-A0A948CD71-F1
#
_cell.length_a   1.000
_cell.length_b   1.000
_cell.length_c   1.000
_cell.angle_alpha   90.00
_cell.angle_beta   90.00
_cell.angle_gamma   90.00
#
_symmetry.space_group_name_H-M   'P 1'
#
loop_
_entity.id
_entity.type
_entity.pdbx_description
1 polymer ?
#
loop_
_entity_poly.entity_id
_entity_poly.type
_entity_poly.pdbx_seq_one_letter_code
_entity_poly.pdbx_strand_id
1 'polypeptide(L)'
;MQRPAPRATRLGAVVTAAAAAVLVASAPAQAHVSITPSTTAAGAYAVLELSVPHGCDGSPTTSVTIQMPEEITAVTPTRNALWTVEKESQQLDPPLTDSHGNEITERVTTVTYTARTPLPDGFRDAFELSVQLPESVGEALVFPTIQTCEQGESAWIQVPQEGQAEDELELPAPAFVLTEATGGGHHGEENGAAEGVAASSDDVQRASSVAPET
;
A
#
# COMPACT_ATOMS: atom_id res chain seq x y z
N MET A 1 70.59 19.05 -62.67
CA MET A 1 69.15 19.11 -62.33
C MET A 1 68.65 17.69 -62.19
N GLN A 2 67.93 17.32 -61.11
CA GLN A 2 66.88 16.29 -61.10
C GLN A 2 66.16 16.23 -59.73
N ARG A 3 64.86 15.89 -59.75
CA ARG A 3 63.93 15.49 -58.67
C ARG A 3 63.01 14.40 -59.29
N PRO A 4 62.16 13.63 -58.57
CA PRO A 4 61.75 13.70 -57.16
C PRO A 4 62.52 12.63 -56.32
N ALA A 5 62.03 11.70 -55.47
CA ALA A 5 60.69 11.26 -55.02
C ALA A 5 60.74 10.58 -53.63
N PRO A 6 59.61 10.50 -52.88
CA PRO A 6 59.58 10.05 -51.48
C PRO A 6 59.34 8.53 -51.30
N ARG A 7 59.56 8.04 -50.07
CA ARG A 7 59.05 6.75 -49.59
C ARG A 7 58.16 6.98 -48.35
N ALA A 8 57.01 6.30 -48.29
CA ALA A 8 56.02 6.54 -47.26
C ALA A 8 56.38 5.88 -45.91
N THR A 9 56.27 6.64 -44.82
CA THR A 9 56.30 6.12 -43.45
C THR A 9 54.99 5.38 -43.16
N ARG A 10 55.06 4.13 -42.69
CA ARG A 10 53.87 3.35 -42.34
C ARG A 10 53.32 3.80 -40.99
N LEU A 11 52.01 4.02 -40.89
CA LEU A 11 51.32 4.06 -39.59
C LEU A 11 51.40 2.68 -38.94
N GLY A 12 51.66 2.66 -37.63
CA GLY A 12 51.57 1.48 -36.78
C GLY A 12 50.87 1.87 -35.48
N ALA A 13 49.54 1.82 -35.48
CA ALA A 13 48.74 2.14 -34.30
C ALA A 13 48.53 0.89 -33.45
N VAL A 14 49.00 0.91 -32.20
CA VAL A 14 48.69 -0.10 -31.18
C VAL A 14 48.33 0.63 -29.89
N VAL A 15 47.05 0.87 -29.69
CA VAL A 15 46.46 1.28 -28.41
C VAL A 15 45.42 0.23 -28.06
N THR A 16 45.84 -0.82 -27.36
CA THR A 16 44.96 -1.91 -26.91
C THR A 16 44.09 -1.41 -25.78
N ALA A 17 42.78 -1.34 -26.01
CA ALA A 17 41.81 -0.82 -25.05
C ALA A 17 41.67 -1.74 -23.82
N ALA A 18 41.66 -1.13 -22.64
CA ALA A 18 41.29 -1.75 -21.36
C ALA A 18 40.18 -0.93 -20.68
N ALA A 19 39.20 -0.46 -21.49
CA ALA A 19 38.00 0.20 -20.99
C ALA A 19 37.06 -0.84 -20.38
N ALA A 20 37.31 -1.21 -19.12
CA ALA A 20 36.39 -2.02 -18.34
C ALA A 20 35.11 -1.20 -18.10
N ALA A 21 34.09 -1.43 -18.92
CA ALA A 21 32.79 -0.79 -18.81
C ALA A 21 32.08 -1.31 -17.56
N VAL A 22 32.31 -0.65 -16.42
CA VAL A 22 31.51 -0.84 -15.21
C VAL A 22 30.13 -0.27 -15.49
N LEU A 23 29.25 -1.12 -16.03
CA LEU A 23 27.82 -0.88 -16.07
C LEU A 23 27.30 -0.94 -14.63
N VAL A 24 27.45 0.17 -13.91
CA VAL A 24 26.67 0.43 -12.71
C VAL A 24 25.22 0.51 -13.19
N ALA A 25 24.48 -0.57 -13.00
CA ALA A 25 23.04 -0.53 -13.10
C ALA A 25 22.54 0.36 -11.96
N SER A 26 22.29 1.63 -12.27
CA SER A 26 21.56 2.52 -11.40
C SER A 26 20.22 1.87 -11.13
N ALA A 27 20.03 1.34 -9.92
CA ALA A 27 18.69 1.02 -9.46
C ALA A 27 17.86 2.30 -9.55
N PRO A 28 16.61 2.26 -10.05
CA PRO A 28 15.75 3.43 -10.01
C PRO A 28 15.63 3.87 -8.55
N ALA A 29 15.92 5.14 -8.28
CA ALA A 29 15.60 5.71 -6.98
C ALA A 29 14.08 5.68 -6.86
N GLN A 30 13.56 4.84 -5.96
CA GLN A 30 12.12 4.75 -5.69
C GLN A 30 11.67 6.03 -4.97
N ALA A 31 11.40 7.05 -5.78
CA ALA A 31 10.95 8.38 -5.38
C ALA A 31 9.41 8.47 -5.30
N HIS A 32 8.70 7.52 -5.91
CA HIS A 32 7.25 7.57 -5.97
C HIS A 32 6.62 6.96 -4.71
N VAL A 33 5.53 7.57 -4.25
CA VAL A 33 4.68 6.92 -3.26
C VAL A 33 4.13 5.64 -3.87
N SER A 34 4.21 4.55 -3.14
CA SER A 34 3.85 3.20 -3.61
C SER A 34 3.00 2.48 -2.58
N ILE A 35 2.21 1.51 -3.03
CA ILE A 35 1.37 0.68 -2.16
C ILE A 35 1.68 -0.80 -2.43
N THR A 36 1.98 -1.54 -1.38
CA THR A 36 2.35 -2.97 -1.46
C THR A 36 1.29 -3.81 -0.75
N PRO A 37 0.44 -4.55 -1.49
CA PRO A 37 -0.52 -5.47 -0.90
C PRO A 37 0.16 -6.75 -0.43
N SER A 38 -0.20 -7.23 0.77
CA SER A 38 0.21 -8.55 1.30
C SER A 38 -0.46 -9.72 0.56
N THR A 39 -1.59 -9.48 -0.10
CA THR A 39 -2.23 -10.37 -1.08
C THR A 39 -3.05 -9.51 -2.06
N THR A 40 -3.11 -9.91 -3.33
CA THR A 40 -3.95 -9.28 -4.37
C THR A 40 -5.21 -10.07 -4.68
N ALA A 41 -5.45 -11.19 -3.98
CA ALA A 41 -6.56 -12.09 -4.27
C ALA A 41 -7.92 -11.42 -3.98
N ALA A 42 -8.84 -11.45 -4.94
CA ALA A 42 -10.20 -10.97 -4.81
C ALA A 42 -10.92 -11.57 -3.57
N GLY A 43 -11.77 -10.76 -2.92
CA GLY A 43 -12.51 -11.11 -1.70
C GLY A 43 -11.66 -11.24 -0.42
N ALA A 44 -10.34 -11.27 -0.51
CA ALA A 44 -9.45 -11.51 0.64
C ALA A 44 -9.28 -10.28 1.54
N TYR A 45 -9.03 -10.51 2.83
CA TYR A 45 -8.47 -9.47 3.69
C TYR A 45 -6.98 -9.28 3.39
N ALA A 46 -6.57 -8.02 3.18
CA ALA A 46 -5.20 -7.64 2.88
C ALA A 46 -4.74 -6.52 3.81
N VAL A 47 -3.51 -6.63 4.32
CA VAL A 47 -2.74 -5.46 4.77
C VAL A 47 -2.07 -4.83 3.55
N LEU A 48 -2.24 -3.52 3.37
CA LEU A 48 -1.59 -2.72 2.35
C LEU A 48 -0.53 -1.83 3.03
N GLU A 49 0.74 -1.94 2.66
CA GLU A 49 1.78 -0.99 3.08
C GLU A 49 1.86 0.16 2.07
N LEU A 50 1.36 1.35 2.42
CA LEU A 50 1.63 2.58 1.66
C LEU A 50 2.94 3.21 2.14
N SER A 51 3.77 3.63 1.18
CA SER A 51 5.19 3.94 1.37
C SER A 51 5.51 5.35 0.91
N VAL A 52 5.93 6.25 1.82
CA VAL A 52 6.36 7.62 1.48
C VAL A 52 7.88 7.73 1.60
N PRO A 53 8.63 7.84 0.48
CA PRO A 53 10.08 7.62 0.49
C PRO A 53 10.94 8.82 0.90
N HIS A 54 10.45 10.05 0.76
CA HIS A 54 11.17 11.31 1.01
C HIS A 54 10.20 12.50 1.12
N GLY A 55 10.73 13.73 1.28
CA GLY A 55 9.92 14.96 1.37
C GLY A 55 9.50 15.53 0.01
N CYS A 56 8.57 16.51 0.01
CA CYS A 56 8.14 17.21 -1.21
C CYS A 56 9.22 18.23 -1.60
N ASP A 57 9.91 18.04 -2.73
CA ASP A 57 11.05 18.89 -3.16
C ASP A 57 12.12 19.13 -2.07
N GLY A 58 12.32 18.13 -1.19
CA GLY A 58 13.23 18.21 -0.03
C GLY A 58 12.63 18.88 1.22
N SER A 59 11.36 19.28 1.21
CA SER A 59 10.64 19.80 2.37
C SER A 59 10.05 18.66 3.22
N PRO A 60 10.18 18.69 4.57
CA PRO A 60 9.64 17.64 5.44
C PRO A 60 8.13 17.43 5.30
N THR A 61 7.67 16.17 5.35
CA THR A 61 6.25 15.81 5.22
C THR A 61 5.51 15.97 6.54
N THR A 62 4.35 16.64 6.49
CA THR A 62 3.50 16.97 7.63
C THR A 62 2.17 16.20 7.63
N SER A 63 1.66 15.82 6.46
CA SER A 63 0.45 15.00 6.31
C SER A 63 0.54 14.05 5.12
N VAL A 64 -0.08 12.88 5.26
CA VAL A 64 -0.29 11.91 4.18
C VAL A 64 -1.78 11.54 4.16
N THR A 65 -2.48 11.99 3.13
CA THR A 65 -3.93 11.85 2.97
C THR A 65 -4.22 10.86 1.86
N ILE A 66 -4.75 9.68 2.20
CA ILE A 66 -4.98 8.56 1.29
C ILE A 66 -6.48 8.45 1.00
N GLN A 67 -6.88 8.61 -0.25
CA GLN A 67 -8.26 8.40 -0.71
C GLN A 67 -8.52 6.91 -0.92
N MET A 68 -9.67 6.43 -0.43
CA MET A 68 -10.08 5.04 -0.56
C MET A 68 -10.86 4.83 -1.88
N PRO A 69 -10.47 3.85 -2.73
CA PRO A 69 -11.26 3.42 -3.89
C PRO A 69 -12.72 3.17 -3.51
N GLU A 70 -13.70 3.41 -4.40
CA GLU A 70 -15.12 3.24 -4.07
C GLU A 70 -15.50 1.78 -3.76
N GLU A 71 -14.72 0.85 -4.33
CA GLU A 71 -14.77 -0.59 -4.15
C GLU A 71 -14.31 -1.01 -2.74
N ILE A 72 -13.53 -0.17 -2.04
CA ILE A 72 -13.12 -0.39 -0.64
C ILE A 72 -14.22 0.14 0.28
N THR A 73 -15.06 -0.80 0.74
CA THR A 73 -16.15 -0.53 1.70
C THR A 73 -15.66 -0.52 3.15
N ALA A 74 -14.63 -1.29 3.48
CA ALA A 74 -14.11 -1.45 4.84
C ALA A 74 -12.58 -1.29 4.92
N VAL A 75 -12.12 -0.37 5.77
CA VAL A 75 -10.70 -0.15 6.09
C VAL A 75 -10.47 0.15 7.57
N THR A 76 -9.44 -0.49 8.14
CA THR A 76 -8.90 -0.28 9.48
C THR A 76 -7.42 0.13 9.36
N PRO A 77 -7.09 1.42 9.55
CA PRO A 77 -5.71 1.89 9.47
C PRO A 77 -4.91 1.56 10.75
N THR A 78 -3.66 1.14 10.60
CA THR A 78 -2.77 0.85 11.73
C THR A 78 -2.35 2.14 12.44
N ARG A 79 -2.45 2.14 13.77
CA ARG A 79 -1.95 3.22 14.63
C ARG A 79 -0.43 3.09 14.81
N ASN A 80 0.33 4.04 14.28
CA ASN A 80 1.77 4.16 14.55
C ASN A 80 2.07 5.16 15.68
N ALA A 81 3.35 5.30 16.06
CA ALA A 81 3.79 6.18 17.15
C ALA A 81 4.17 7.61 16.68
N LEU A 82 4.57 7.78 15.42
CA LEU A 82 5.11 9.05 14.88
C LEU A 82 4.01 9.98 14.34
N TRP A 83 2.80 9.47 14.10
CA TRP A 83 1.69 10.19 13.47
C TRP A 83 0.41 10.12 14.34
N THR A 84 -0.57 10.93 14.00
CA THR A 84 -1.98 10.80 14.41
C THR A 84 -2.75 10.33 13.19
N VAL A 85 -3.68 9.39 13.35
CA VAL A 85 -4.50 8.87 12.24
C VAL A 85 -5.96 9.19 12.46
N GLU A 86 -6.59 9.70 11.41
CA GLU A 86 -7.99 10.11 11.35
C GLU A 86 -8.67 9.47 10.14
N LYS A 87 -10.00 9.30 10.22
CA LYS A 87 -10.82 8.75 9.12
C LYS A 87 -11.96 9.70 8.81
N GLU A 88 -12.22 9.90 7.53
CA GLU A 88 -13.44 10.52 7.02
C GLU A 88 -14.37 9.42 6.48
N SER A 89 -15.67 9.58 6.70
CA SER A 89 -16.70 8.61 6.28
C SER A 89 -17.80 9.30 5.48
N GLN A 90 -18.41 8.57 4.55
CA GLN A 90 -19.65 8.95 3.87
C GLN A 90 -20.75 7.91 4.09
N GLN A 91 -21.99 8.39 4.23
CA GLN A 91 -23.18 7.55 4.16
C GLN A 91 -23.38 7.04 2.72
N LEU A 92 -23.85 5.81 2.59
CA LEU A 92 -24.21 5.16 1.33
C LEU A 92 -25.73 5.16 1.16
N ASP A 93 -26.21 5.70 0.04
CA ASP A 93 -27.61 5.69 -0.36
C ASP A 93 -27.70 5.33 -1.87
N PRO A 94 -28.14 4.12 -2.24
CA PRO A 94 -28.57 3.04 -1.34
C PRO A 94 -27.40 2.42 -0.54
N PRO A 95 -27.69 1.75 0.60
CA PRO A 95 -26.72 0.89 1.27
C PRO A 95 -26.20 -0.23 0.38
N LEU A 96 -24.97 -0.67 0.64
CA LEU A 96 -24.38 -1.86 0.00
C LEU A 96 -24.65 -3.12 0.83
N THR A 97 -24.39 -4.30 0.26
CA THR A 97 -24.46 -5.57 0.97
C THR A 97 -23.13 -6.30 0.81
N ASP A 98 -22.56 -6.81 1.91
CA ASP A 98 -21.31 -7.58 1.88
C ASP A 98 -21.52 -9.04 1.44
N SER A 99 -20.42 -9.78 1.26
CA SER A 99 -20.45 -11.21 0.88
C SER A 99 -20.98 -12.15 1.98
N HIS A 100 -21.31 -11.63 3.17
CA HIS A 100 -21.97 -12.33 4.26
C HIS A 100 -23.46 -11.95 4.42
N GLY A 101 -23.95 -10.98 3.64
CA GLY A 101 -25.34 -10.49 3.69
C GLY A 101 -25.60 -9.35 4.69
N ASN A 102 -24.55 -8.74 5.26
CA ASN A 102 -24.69 -7.57 6.13
C ASN A 102 -24.91 -6.28 5.31
N GLU A 103 -25.72 -5.36 5.83
CA GLU A 103 -25.92 -4.03 5.24
C GLU A 103 -24.76 -3.09 5.61
N ILE A 104 -24.06 -2.56 4.60
CA ILE A 104 -23.06 -1.51 4.77
C ILE A 104 -23.71 -0.17 4.42
N THR A 105 -24.00 0.63 5.45
CA THR A 105 -24.62 1.96 5.32
C THR A 105 -23.60 3.11 5.28
N GLU A 106 -22.34 2.88 5.67
CA GLU A 106 -21.27 3.88 5.70
C GLU A 106 -19.97 3.26 5.19
N ARG A 107 -19.19 4.02 4.40
CA ARG A 107 -17.79 3.68 4.07
C ARG A 107 -16.83 4.79 4.48
N VAL A 108 -15.58 4.44 4.72
CA VAL A 108 -14.49 5.41 4.86
C VAL A 108 -14.10 5.92 3.48
N THR A 109 -14.06 7.24 3.29
CA THR A 109 -13.61 7.89 2.04
C THR A 109 -12.12 8.23 2.07
N THR A 110 -11.62 8.63 3.24
CA THR A 110 -10.28 9.21 3.41
C THR A 110 -9.64 8.67 4.69
N VAL A 111 -8.37 8.29 4.61
CA VAL A 111 -7.51 8.05 5.78
C VAL A 111 -6.40 9.10 5.79
N THR A 112 -6.32 9.88 6.86
CA THR A 112 -5.31 10.95 6.99
C THR A 112 -4.35 10.62 8.12
N TYR A 113 -3.06 10.60 7.82
CA TYR A 113 -2.00 10.54 8.80
C TYR A 113 -1.32 11.91 8.93
N THR A 114 -1.39 12.52 10.12
CA THR A 114 -0.77 13.82 10.44
C THR A 114 0.44 13.63 11.35
N ALA A 115 1.61 14.14 10.97
CA ALA A 115 2.87 13.90 11.66
C ALA A 115 2.92 14.57 13.05
N ARG A 116 3.45 13.88 14.07
CA ARG A 116 3.78 14.47 15.38
C ARG A 116 5.12 15.20 15.38
N THR A 117 5.97 14.84 14.43
CA THR A 117 7.23 15.49 14.08
C THR A 117 7.39 15.24 12.59
N PRO A 118 7.55 16.26 11.73
CA PRO A 118 7.57 16.07 10.29
C PRO A 118 8.63 15.05 9.84
N LEU A 119 8.27 14.19 8.89
CA LEU A 119 9.20 13.24 8.28
C LEU A 119 10.28 14.04 7.52
N PRO A 120 11.55 14.01 7.94
CA PRO A 120 12.60 14.78 7.28
C PRO A 120 12.93 14.18 5.92
N ASP A 121 13.43 15.01 5.00
CA ASP A 121 13.89 14.52 3.71
C ASP A 121 15.04 13.51 3.83
N GLY A 122 15.08 12.56 2.89
CA GLY A 122 16.00 11.42 2.93
C GLY A 122 15.61 10.31 3.92
N PHE A 123 14.46 10.41 4.58
CA PHE A 123 13.87 9.33 5.40
C PHE A 123 12.53 8.88 4.82
N ARG A 124 12.23 7.57 4.99
CA ARG A 124 10.99 6.91 4.58
C ARG A 124 10.15 6.58 5.81
N ASP A 125 8.85 6.84 5.74
CA ASP A 125 7.84 6.23 6.61
C ASP A 125 6.89 5.32 5.80
N ALA A 126 6.17 4.45 6.51
CA ALA A 126 5.19 3.54 5.94
C ALA A 126 3.90 3.49 6.78
N PHE A 127 2.78 3.23 6.12
CA PHE A 127 1.43 3.27 6.65
C PHE A 127 0.68 2.01 6.27
N GLU A 128 0.31 1.19 7.26
CA GLU A 128 -0.43 -0.05 7.02
C GLU A 128 -1.95 0.22 7.07
N LEU A 129 -2.66 -0.28 6.06
CA LEU A 129 -4.12 -0.29 5.99
C LEU A 129 -4.62 -1.74 5.91
N SER A 130 -5.40 -2.20 6.88
CA SER A 130 -6.12 -3.47 6.78
C SER A 130 -7.44 -3.24 6.04
N VAL A 131 -7.60 -3.82 4.86
CA VAL A 131 -8.80 -3.72 4.01
C VAL A 131 -9.41 -5.09 3.74
N GLN A 132 -10.68 -5.12 3.33
CA GLN A 132 -11.21 -6.21 2.52
C GLN A 132 -11.10 -5.82 1.04
N LEU A 133 -10.55 -6.70 0.21
CA LEU A 133 -10.53 -6.51 -1.24
C LEU A 133 -11.88 -6.90 -1.85
N PRO A 134 -12.34 -6.22 -2.92
CA PRO A 134 -13.59 -6.57 -3.59
C PRO A 134 -13.45 -7.91 -4.35
N GLU A 135 -14.58 -8.44 -4.81
CA GLU A 135 -14.67 -9.69 -5.57
C GLU A 135 -14.29 -9.54 -7.07
N SER A 136 -13.93 -8.33 -7.52
CA SER A 136 -13.52 -8.08 -8.91
C SER A 136 -12.09 -8.57 -9.18
N VAL A 137 -11.82 -8.93 -10.45
CA VAL A 137 -10.53 -9.52 -10.89
C VAL A 137 -10.06 -8.84 -12.16
N GLY A 138 -8.76 -8.55 -12.26
CA GLY A 138 -8.15 -7.81 -13.37
C GLY A 138 -8.36 -6.29 -13.31
N GLU A 139 -9.08 -5.80 -12.31
CA GLU A 139 -9.29 -4.39 -12.02
C GLU A 139 -8.13 -3.81 -11.20
N ALA A 140 -7.78 -2.55 -11.44
CA ALA A 140 -6.73 -1.84 -10.72
C ALA A 140 -7.35 -1.00 -9.60
N LEU A 141 -7.04 -1.34 -8.34
CA LEU A 141 -7.38 -0.49 -7.20
C LEU A 141 -6.37 0.65 -7.11
N VAL A 142 -6.85 1.88 -7.23
CA VAL A 142 -6.03 3.10 -7.23
C VAL A 142 -6.29 3.90 -5.96
N PHE A 143 -5.23 4.32 -5.27
CA PHE A 143 -5.28 5.01 -3.97
C PHE A 143 -4.68 6.42 -4.08
N PRO A 144 -5.41 7.40 -4.67
CA PRO A 144 -4.92 8.77 -4.81
C PRO A 144 -4.44 9.34 -3.47
N THR A 145 -3.20 9.81 -3.42
CA THR A 145 -2.54 10.19 -2.17
C THR A 145 -1.99 11.61 -2.25
N ILE A 146 -2.43 12.48 -1.35
CA ILE A 146 -1.86 13.83 -1.20
C ILE A 146 -0.83 13.80 -0.08
N GLN A 147 0.41 14.12 -0.42
CA GLN A 147 1.51 14.31 0.52
C GLN A 147 1.68 15.80 0.77
N THR A 148 1.30 16.29 1.95
CA THR A 148 1.49 17.70 2.34
C THR A 148 2.80 17.84 3.10
N CYS A 149 3.56 18.89 2.80
CA CYS A 149 4.84 19.18 3.42
C CYS A 149 4.85 20.56 4.11
N GLU A 150 5.93 20.90 4.83
CA GLU A 150 6.09 22.24 5.42
C GLU A 150 6.11 23.36 4.36
N GLN A 151 6.51 23.03 3.13
CA GLN A 151 6.44 23.87 1.95
C GLN A 151 5.91 23.00 0.79
N GLY A 152 4.78 23.40 0.20
CA GLY A 152 4.18 22.69 -0.93
C GLY A 152 3.57 21.33 -0.59
N GLU A 153 3.21 20.61 -1.64
CA GLU A 153 2.58 19.29 -1.60
C GLU A 153 2.94 18.49 -2.87
N SER A 154 2.85 17.17 -2.79
CA SER A 154 2.97 16.26 -3.93
C SER A 154 1.67 15.47 -4.06
N ALA A 155 0.98 15.65 -5.18
CA ALA A 155 -0.31 15.03 -5.46
C ALA A 155 -0.12 13.75 -6.29
N TRP A 156 0.06 12.61 -5.60
CA TRP A 156 0.20 11.28 -6.16
C TRP A 156 -1.17 10.76 -6.63
N ILE A 157 -1.65 11.33 -7.73
CA ILE A 157 -3.04 11.18 -8.22
C ILE A 157 -3.13 10.85 -9.73
N GLN A 158 -1.99 10.77 -10.44
CA GLN A 158 -2.01 10.53 -11.88
C GLN A 158 -2.30 9.05 -12.20
N VAL A 159 -3.13 8.81 -13.21
CA VAL A 159 -3.46 7.46 -13.73
C VAL A 159 -3.14 7.45 -15.23
N PRO A 160 -2.56 6.37 -15.80
CA PRO A 160 -2.18 6.33 -17.21
C PRO A 160 -3.38 6.53 -18.14
N GLN A 161 -3.21 7.33 -19.18
CA GLN A 161 -4.18 7.43 -20.29
C GLN A 161 -4.03 6.25 -21.26
N GLU A 162 -4.99 6.05 -22.16
CA GLU A 162 -4.93 4.95 -23.15
C GLU A 162 -3.67 5.06 -24.01
N GLY A 163 -2.77 4.07 -23.89
CA GLY A 163 -1.50 4.01 -24.60
C GLY A 163 -0.33 4.77 -23.95
N GLN A 164 -0.52 5.37 -22.77
CA GLN A 164 0.54 5.95 -21.93
C GLN A 164 1.17 4.87 -21.04
N ALA A 165 2.46 5.00 -20.73
CA ALA A 165 3.14 4.11 -19.79
C ALA A 165 3.15 4.65 -18.35
N GLU A 166 3.21 3.77 -17.35
CA GLU A 166 3.22 4.16 -15.92
C GLU A 166 4.48 4.93 -15.52
N ASP A 167 5.62 4.68 -16.19
CA ASP A 167 6.89 5.37 -15.97
C ASP A 167 7.00 6.72 -16.71
N GLU A 168 5.98 7.11 -17.48
CA GLU A 168 5.80 8.46 -18.02
C GLU A 168 5.03 9.40 -17.06
N LEU A 169 4.61 8.91 -15.90
CA LEU A 169 3.91 9.70 -14.88
C LEU A 169 4.89 10.31 -13.86
N GLU A 170 4.75 11.61 -13.63
CA GLU A 170 5.56 12.37 -12.67
C GLU A 170 5.11 12.14 -11.21
N LEU A 171 3.80 11.97 -11.00
CA LEU A 171 3.17 11.76 -9.70
C LEU A 171 2.06 10.68 -9.81
N PRO A 172 2.41 9.42 -10.16
CA PRO A 172 1.44 8.33 -10.28
C PRO A 172 0.72 8.08 -8.96
N ALA A 173 -0.56 7.75 -9.04
CA ALA A 173 -1.32 7.26 -7.91
C ALA A 173 -0.86 5.83 -7.54
N PRO A 174 -0.60 5.53 -6.25
CA PRO A 174 -0.32 4.18 -5.79
C PRO A 174 -1.46 3.23 -6.19
N ALA A 175 -1.15 2.14 -6.90
CA ALA A 175 -2.15 1.20 -7.38
C ALA A 175 -1.65 -0.27 -7.39
N PHE A 176 -2.58 -1.22 -7.43
CA PHE A 176 -2.30 -2.62 -7.73
C PHE A 176 -3.49 -3.30 -8.42
N VAL A 177 -3.20 -4.35 -9.21
CA VAL A 177 -4.22 -5.14 -9.91
C VAL A 177 -4.69 -6.32 -9.06
N LEU A 178 -6.01 -6.52 -8.99
CA LEU A 178 -6.65 -7.64 -8.32
C LEU A 178 -6.47 -8.95 -9.11
N THR A 179 -6.10 -10.01 -8.40
CA THR A 179 -5.91 -11.36 -8.96
C THR A 179 -7.05 -12.29 -8.55
N GLU A 180 -7.19 -13.42 -9.25
CA GLU A 180 -8.18 -14.45 -8.93
C GLU A 180 -8.09 -14.87 -7.46
N ALA A 181 -9.24 -15.11 -6.83
CA ALA A 181 -9.30 -15.61 -5.46
C ALA A 181 -8.54 -16.94 -5.33
N THR A 182 -7.58 -17.01 -4.41
CA THR A 182 -6.86 -18.27 -4.15
C THR A 182 -7.79 -19.26 -3.45
N GLY A 183 -7.83 -20.50 -3.94
CA GLY A 183 -8.78 -21.54 -3.51
C GLY A 183 -8.58 -22.04 -2.08
N GLY A 184 -8.97 -21.23 -1.10
CA GLY A 184 -8.85 -21.48 0.34
C GLY A 184 -9.95 -20.78 1.15
N GLY A 185 -11.18 -20.80 0.64
CA GLY A 185 -12.30 -20.02 1.18
C GLY A 185 -12.57 -20.28 2.66
N HIS A 186 -12.70 -19.21 3.45
CA HIS A 186 -13.12 -19.27 4.85
C HIS A 186 -14.65 -19.46 5.01
N HIS A 187 -15.17 -20.51 4.37
CA HIS A 187 -16.48 -21.05 4.71
C HIS A 187 -16.30 -22.15 5.76
N GLY A 188 -16.67 -21.83 7.01
CA GLY A 188 -16.73 -22.83 8.07
C GLY A 188 -17.85 -23.82 7.80
N GLU A 189 -17.52 -25.01 7.30
CA GLU A 189 -18.47 -26.11 7.21
C GLU A 189 -18.85 -26.60 8.62
N GLU A 190 -20.02 -26.19 9.14
CA GLU A 190 -20.63 -26.80 10.32
C GLU A 190 -21.13 -28.23 10.00
N ASN A 191 -20.19 -29.16 9.85
CA ASN A 191 -20.45 -30.56 9.63
C ASN A 191 -20.62 -31.32 10.97
N GLY A 192 -21.85 -31.77 11.24
CA GLY A 192 -22.07 -33.02 11.99
C GLY A 192 -22.47 -32.88 13.46
N ALA A 193 -23.79 -32.98 13.68
CA ALA A 193 -24.48 -33.19 14.95
C ALA A 193 -23.81 -34.16 15.96
N ALA A 194 -24.02 -33.88 17.25
CA ALA A 194 -23.96 -34.85 18.34
C ALA A 194 -25.22 -34.70 19.22
N GLU A 195 -26.01 -35.77 19.34
CA GLU A 195 -27.27 -35.77 20.09
C GLU A 195 -27.15 -36.61 21.38
N GLY A 196 -27.66 -36.08 22.49
CA GLY A 196 -27.59 -36.70 23.83
C GLY A 196 -26.49 -36.12 24.73
N VAL A 197 -26.57 -36.25 26.06
CA VAL A 197 -27.57 -36.94 26.90
C VAL A 197 -27.86 -36.09 28.14
N ALA A 198 -29.11 -36.06 28.62
CA ALA A 198 -29.47 -35.37 29.85
C ALA A 198 -28.96 -36.12 31.10
N ALA A 199 -28.33 -35.41 32.03
CA ALA A 199 -28.03 -35.89 33.38
C ALA A 199 -28.23 -34.76 34.40
N SER A 200 -29.21 -34.91 35.29
CA SER A 200 -29.48 -33.95 36.36
C SER A 200 -28.51 -34.10 37.52
N SER A 201 -28.17 -33.00 38.18
CA SER A 201 -27.57 -33.01 39.52
C SER A 201 -27.95 -31.72 40.26
N ASP A 202 -28.95 -31.81 41.13
CA ASP A 202 -29.01 -30.93 42.30
C ASP A 202 -27.81 -31.27 43.21
N ASP A 203 -27.01 -30.28 43.56
CA ASP A 203 -26.73 -30.03 44.98
C ASP A 203 -26.45 -28.55 45.24
N VAL A 204 -26.67 -28.13 46.48
CA VAL A 204 -26.59 -26.73 46.91
C VAL A 204 -25.26 -26.45 47.59
N GLN A 205 -24.56 -25.40 47.15
CA GLN A 205 -23.77 -24.61 48.11
C GLN A 205 -23.76 -23.11 47.79
N ARG A 206 -24.33 -22.36 48.74
CA ARG A 206 -24.36 -20.90 48.83
C ARG A 206 -23.58 -20.52 50.09
N ALA A 207 -22.95 -19.33 50.08
CA ALA A 207 -22.08 -18.80 51.13
C ALA A 207 -20.68 -19.47 51.18
N SER A 208 -19.64 -18.80 51.69
CA SER A 208 -19.67 -17.54 52.44
C SER A 208 -18.80 -16.43 51.86
N SER A 209 -19.32 -15.20 51.95
CA SER A 209 -18.53 -13.98 51.85
C SER A 209 -17.60 -13.83 53.06
N VAL A 210 -16.36 -13.42 52.82
CA VAL A 210 -15.48 -12.82 53.82
C VAL A 210 -14.89 -11.54 53.21
N ALA A 211 -15.07 -10.44 53.93
CA ALA A 211 -14.48 -9.13 53.73
C ALA A 211 -14.08 -8.62 55.15
N PRO A 212 -13.45 -7.44 55.33
CA PRO A 212 -12.83 -6.54 54.35
C PRO A 212 -11.28 -6.56 54.50
N GLU A 213 -10.48 -5.58 54.07
CA GLU A 213 -10.20 -4.31 54.77
C GLU A 213 -9.41 -3.31 53.88
N THR A 214 -9.58 -2.01 54.21
CA THR A 214 -8.78 -0.81 53.85
C THR A 214 -8.27 -0.67 52.41
#